data_AF-A0AAD7BB05-F1
#
_entry.id   AF-A0AAD7BB05-F1
#
_cell.length_a   1.000
_cell.length_b   1.000
_cell.length_c   1.000
_cell.angle_alpha   90.00
_cell.angle_beta   90.00
_cell.angle_gamma   90.00
#
_symmetry.space_group_name_H-M   'P 1'
#
loop_
_entity.id
_entity.type
_entity.pdbx_description
1 polymer ?
#
loop_
_entity_poly.entity_id
_entity_poly.type
_entity_poly.pdbx_seq_one_letter_code
_entity_poly.pdbx_strand_id
1 'polypeptide(L)'
;YKEYNPKGCCLGDTLGMAVTRLLEFSQPYPGDEQLCLTSEKLNHRQFRIEQCSTESYIVRDGYFGKDVVLPTKYLCMPQFALAGWYAHH
;
A
#
# COMPACT_ATOMS: atom_id res chain seq x y z
N TYR A 1 -28.66 7.68 0.86
CA TYR A 1 -27.36 8.06 1.45
C TYR A 1 -26.26 7.35 0.69
N LYS A 2 -25.43 8.16 0.01
CA LYS A 2 -24.16 7.89 -0.70
C LYS A 2 -24.12 6.80 -1.79
N GLU A 3 -24.28 7.25 -3.04
CA GLU A 3 -23.53 6.67 -4.17
C GLU A 3 -22.03 6.90 -3.92
N TYR A 4 -21.30 5.83 -3.60
CA TYR A 4 -19.85 5.82 -3.66
C TYR A 4 -19.47 5.49 -5.11
N ASN A 5 -19.01 6.51 -5.85
CA ASN A 5 -18.50 6.34 -7.20
C ASN A 5 -17.01 5.97 -7.08
N PRO A 6 -16.59 4.72 -7.35
CA PRO A 6 -15.19 4.34 -7.30
C PRO A 6 -14.51 4.97 -8.51
N LYS A 7 -14.04 6.21 -8.35
CA LYS A 7 -13.09 6.79 -9.28
C LYS A 7 -11.79 6.01 -9.10
N GLY A 8 -11.68 4.93 -9.87
CA GLY A 8 -10.45 4.18 -10.07
C GLY A 8 -9.32 5.13 -10.40
N CYS A 9 -8.10 4.70 -10.04
CA CYS A 9 -6.81 5.29 -10.37
C CYS A 9 -6.91 6.43 -11.39
N CYS A 10 -7.20 7.63 -10.90
CA CYS A 10 -7.22 8.79 -11.76
C CYS A 10 -5.75 9.05 -12.07
N LEU A 11 -5.40 9.22 -13.35
CA LEU A 11 -4.13 9.82 -13.73
C LEU A 11 -3.99 11.13 -12.92
N GLY A 12 -3.21 11.11 -11.83
CA GLY A 12 -3.17 12.20 -10.84
C GLY A 12 -3.06 11.77 -9.37
N ASP A 13 -3.33 10.51 -9.00
CA ASP A 13 -3.10 10.02 -7.64
C ASP A 13 -1.61 9.68 -7.40
N THR A 14 -0.79 10.72 -7.40
CA THR A 14 0.67 10.61 -7.25
C THR A 14 1.05 10.00 -5.90
N LEU A 15 0.26 10.26 -4.85
CA LEU A 15 0.48 9.69 -3.52
C LEU A 15 0.21 8.19 -3.53
N GLY A 16 -0.93 7.74 -4.05
CA GLY A 16 -1.22 6.31 -4.17
C GLY A 16 -0.14 5.57 -4.97
N MET A 17 0.30 6.15 -6.10
CA MET A 17 1.40 5.59 -6.90
C MET A 17 2.73 5.52 -6.15
N ALA A 18 3.07 6.57 -5.38
CA ALA A 18 4.29 6.60 -4.57
C ALA A 18 4.24 5.55 -3.46
N VAL A 19 3.09 5.39 -2.80
CA VAL A 19 2.86 4.34 -1.79
C VAL A 19 3.05 2.96 -2.42
N THR A 20 2.42 2.67 -3.56
CA THR A 20 2.59 1.39 -4.26
C THR A 20 4.06 1.10 -4.52
N ARG A 21 4.78 2.03 -5.18
CA ARG A 21 6.19 1.81 -5.55
C ARG A 21 7.09 1.63 -4.35
N LEU A 22 6.87 2.41 -3.29
CA LEU A 22 7.70 2.32 -2.10
C LEU A 22 7.45 1.00 -1.37
N LEU A 23 6.20 0.54 -1.30
CA LEU A 23 5.88 -0.74 -0.70
C LEU A 23 6.40 -1.92 -1.55
N GLU A 24 6.36 -1.81 -2.87
CA GLU A 24 6.93 -2.82 -3.76
C GLU A 24 8.45 -2.91 -3.60
N PHE A 25 9.13 -1.76 -3.54
CA PHE A 25 10.59 -1.66 -3.41
C PHE A 25 11.11 -2.07 -2.03
N SER A 26 10.32 -1.89 -0.98
CA SER A 26 10.75 -2.16 0.40
C SER A 26 10.64 -3.63 0.81
N GLN A 27 10.28 -4.51 -0.11
CA GLN A 27 10.26 -5.94 0.13
C GLN A 27 11.68 -6.53 0.19
N PRO A 28 11.90 -7.60 0.98
CA PRO A 28 10.95 -8.22 1.92
C PRO A 28 10.78 -7.40 3.21
N TYR A 29 9.64 -7.55 3.88
CA TYR A 29 9.40 -6.93 5.19
C TYR A 29 9.87 -7.85 6.33
N PRO A 30 10.16 -7.30 7.53
CA PRO A 30 10.40 -8.12 8.72
C PRO A 30 9.24 -9.09 8.94
N GLY A 31 9.52 -10.39 9.17
CA GLY A 31 8.48 -11.42 9.25
C GLY A 31 8.21 -12.18 7.94
N ASP A 32 8.75 -11.71 6.80
CA ASP A 32 8.64 -12.38 5.50
C ASP A 32 9.71 -13.49 5.31
N GLU A 33 10.40 -13.96 6.36
CA GLU A 33 11.55 -14.89 6.23
C GLU A 33 11.16 -16.24 5.61
N GLN A 34 9.87 -16.61 5.70
CA GLN A 34 9.34 -17.84 5.12
C GLN A 34 8.82 -17.67 3.69
N LEU A 35 8.73 -16.44 3.17
CA LEU A 35 8.41 -16.24 1.77
C LEU A 35 9.58 -16.81 0.98
N CYS A 36 9.40 -17.94 0.29
CA CYS A 36 10.42 -18.43 -0.64
C CYS A 36 10.65 -17.32 -1.67
N LEU A 37 11.73 -16.55 -1.49
CA LEU A 37 12.15 -15.42 -2.31
C LEU A 37 12.68 -15.92 -3.67
N THR A 38 11.94 -16.81 -4.34
CA THR A 38 12.15 -16.96 -5.78
C THR A 38 11.73 -15.65 -6.41
N SER A 39 12.53 -15.15 -7.35
CA SER A 39 12.31 -13.85 -7.99
C SER A 39 10.90 -13.69 -8.56
N GLU A 40 10.23 -14.80 -8.90
CA GLU A 40 8.83 -14.83 -9.33
C GLU A 40 7.84 -14.45 -8.21
N LYS A 41 8.03 -14.90 -6.97
CA LYS A 41 7.06 -14.63 -5.88
C LYS A 41 7.13 -13.21 -5.33
N LEU A 42 8.32 -12.60 -5.27
CA LEU A 42 8.46 -11.18 -4.93
C LEU A 42 7.79 -10.28 -5.99
N ASN A 43 7.87 -10.68 -7.27
CA ASN A 43 7.17 -10.00 -8.37
C ASN A 43 5.64 -10.18 -8.33
N HIS A 44 5.11 -11.05 -7.45
CA HIS A 44 3.68 -11.31 -7.34
C HIS A 44 2.98 -10.65 -6.15
N ARG A 45 3.71 -10.03 -5.21
CA ARG A 45 3.07 -9.23 -4.16
C ARG A 45 2.60 -7.91 -4.74
N GLN A 46 1.41 -7.95 -5.34
CA GLN A 46 0.76 -6.82 -5.95
C GLN A 46 0.07 -5.99 -4.87
N PHE A 47 0.60 -4.79 -4.63
CA PHE A 47 -0.09 -3.79 -3.81
C PHE A 47 -1.12 -3.04 -4.66
N ARG A 48 -2.34 -2.90 -4.16
CA ARG A 48 -3.33 -1.98 -4.73
C ARG A 48 -3.66 -0.91 -3.71
N ILE A 49 -3.43 0.34 -4.11
CA ILE A 49 -3.69 1.49 -3.27
C ILE A 49 -4.92 2.19 -3.81
N GLU A 50 -5.95 2.29 -2.98
CA GLU A 50 -7.21 2.92 -3.35
C GLU A 50 -7.48 4.08 -2.39
N GLN A 51 -7.69 5.28 -2.93
CA GLN A 51 -8.14 6.39 -2.12
C GLN A 51 -9.63 6.20 -1.78
N CYS A 52 -9.93 6.02 -0.49
CA CYS A 52 -11.31 5.83 -0.04
C CYS A 52 -11.96 7.13 0.45
N SER A 53 -11.14 8.09 0.84
CA SER A 53 -11.56 9.44 1.19
C SER A 53 -10.39 10.41 1.00
N THR A 54 -10.64 11.71 1.17
CA THR A 54 -9.58 12.71 1.24
C THR A 54 -8.58 12.44 2.38
N GLU A 55 -9.00 11.72 3.42
CA GLU A 55 -8.23 11.51 4.65
C GLU A 55 -7.55 10.15 4.73
N SER A 56 -7.87 9.23 3.82
CA SER A 56 -7.34 7.86 3.90
C SER A 56 -7.27 7.13 2.57
N TYR A 57 -6.28 6.25 2.51
CA TYR A 57 -6.08 5.22 1.51
C TYR A 57 -6.34 3.85 2.13
N ILE A 58 -6.73 2.88 1.31
CA ILE A 58 -6.65 1.46 1.63
C ILE A 58 -5.44 0.89 0.90
N VAL A 59 -4.54 0.28 1.67
CA VAL A 59 -3.44 -0.55 1.19
C VAL A 59 -3.94 -1.99 1.14
N ARG A 60 -4.14 -2.52 -0.06
CA ARG A 60 -4.48 -3.93 -0.26
C ARG A 60 -3.23 -4.72 -0.63
N ASP A 61 -2.92 -5.73 0.17
CA ASP A 61 -1.86 -6.68 -0.11
C ASP A 61 -2.44 -7.94 -0.74
N GLY A 62 -2.19 -8.11 -2.04
CA GLY A 62 -2.67 -9.28 -2.78
C GLY A 62 -2.05 -10.61 -2.36
N TYR A 63 -0.90 -10.59 -1.65
CA TYR A 63 -0.25 -11.80 -1.18
C TYR A 63 -0.87 -12.31 0.12
N PHE A 64 -1.04 -11.44 1.11
CA PHE A 64 -1.65 -11.81 2.41
C PHE A 64 -3.17 -11.69 2.43
N GLY A 65 -3.79 -11.14 1.38
CA GLY A 65 -5.24 -10.91 1.31
C GLY A 65 -5.72 -9.91 2.36
N LYS A 66 -4.87 -8.93 2.69
CA LYS A 66 -5.05 -8.03 3.82
C LYS A 66 -5.22 -6.59 3.37
N ASP A 67 -6.18 -5.92 3.99
CA ASP A 67 -6.48 -4.51 3.77
C ASP A 67 -6.09 -3.71 5.02
N VAL A 68 -5.32 -2.65 4.85
CA VAL A 68 -4.92 -1.73 5.92
C VAL A 68 -5.29 -0.31 5.54
N VAL A 69 -5.91 0.41 6.48
CA VAL A 69 -6.23 1.83 6.28
C VAL A 69 -5.00 2.67 6.59
N LEU A 70 -4.56 3.44 5.60
CA LEU A 70 -3.44 4.38 5.68
C LEU A 70 -3.98 5.83 5.71
N PRO A 71 -3.91 6.52 6.85
CA PRO A 71 -4.28 7.93 6.93
C PRO A 71 -3.37 8.82 6.05
N THR A 72 -3.97 9.67 5.21
CA THR A 72 -3.24 10.59 4.33
C THR A 72 -2.29 11.50 5.12
N LYS A 73 -2.64 11.88 6.35
CA LYS A 73 -1.80 12.70 7.23
C LYS A 73 -0.41 12.10 7.47
N TYR A 74 -0.26 10.77 7.45
CA TYR A 74 1.04 10.13 7.62
C TYR A 74 1.92 10.31 6.38
N LEU A 75 1.32 10.32 5.19
CA LEU A 75 2.04 10.60 3.93
C LEU A 75 2.53 12.04 3.83
N CYS A 76 1.95 12.96 4.60
CA CYS A 76 2.42 14.35 4.69
C CYS A 76 3.59 14.54 5.67
N MET A 77 3.96 13.52 6.45
CA MET A 77 5.05 13.60 7.42
C MET A 77 6.36 13.11 6.77
N PRO A 78 7.38 13.97 6.58
CA PRO A 78 8.63 13.59 5.90
C PRO A 78 9.37 12.42 6.55
N GLN A 79 9.24 12.27 7.86
CA GLN A 79 9.87 11.22 8.67
C GLN A 79 9.03 9.94 8.77
N PHE A 80 7.88 9.87 8.11
CA PHE A 80 7.03 8.69 8.18
C PHE A 80 7.63 7.53 7.39
N ALA A 81 8.08 6.50 8.11
CA ALA A 81 8.59 5.28 7.54
C ALA A 81 7.43 4.37 7.10
N LEU A 82 6.87 4.62 5.91
CA LEU A 82 5.72 3.88 5.38
C LEU A 82 5.93 2.36 5.38
N ALA A 83 7.08 1.88 4.91
CA ALA A 83 7.39 0.45 4.88
C ALA A 83 7.44 -0.17 6.29
N GLY A 84 8.06 0.55 7.24
CA GLY A 84 8.09 0.15 8.64
C GLY A 84 6.71 0.13 9.26
N TRP A 85 5.89 1.16 9.02
CA TRP A 85 4.50 1.20 9.47
C TRP A 85 3.68 0.02 8.93
N TYR A 86 3.85 -0.29 7.64
CA TYR A 86 3.15 -1.39 6.99
C TYR A 86 3.49 -2.75 7.61
N ALA A 87 4.77 -3.02 7.89
CA ALA A 87 5.22 -4.27 8.49
C ALA A 87 4.61 -4.57 9.88
N HIS A 88 4.12 -3.55 10.60
CA HIS A 88 3.53 -3.71 11.93
C HIS A 88 2.00 -3.79 11.92
N HIS A 89 1.37 -3.68 10.75
CA HIS A 89 -0.07 -3.85 10.61
C HIS A 89 -0.35 -5.23 10.06
#